data_AF-A0A2D8A9M9-F1
#
_entry.id   AF-A0A2D8A9M9-F1
#
_cell.length_a   1.000
_cell.length_b   1.000
_cell.length_c   1.000
_cell.angle_alpha   90.00
_cell.angle_beta   90.00
_cell.angle_gamma   90.00
#
_symmetry.space_group_name_H-M   'P 1'
#
loop_
_entity.id
_entity.type
_entity.pdbx_description
1 polymer ?
#
loop_
_entity_poly.entity_id
_entity_poly.type
_entity_poly.pdbx_seq_one_letter_code
_entity_poly.pdbx_strand_id
1 'polypeptide(L)'
;MAEQSHPFSALGTEPVPGESPAGINAKYEPDYELLEAELAKLESITSEKVDWNTVKNLSSRLLSDTTKDFSVASYLAYALTETEGYAGMLAGLGILENMQKNFWENGFPPVKRLRGRKSAVEWLSEKSNNYMTQHPPANGDAENIVACADLLRSLDIELADKMESSAPDVREFNSSLKNAKKAAEFELKSKEPAPAAAPAATQPAETQPAQAAAQSASQPAAVQQTAPAEQPVQQPVQQPVQQPAQQPVQSPAAQAPQQVPQQAAPQSAPAQASSSAKSADAAISVEVGDLGSDSDAKKAYRQIQEGLRKLADFHAQQKPSDPRRYRYSRSALWDSIDKLPPNKDGKTQLPKPPADKLKKLSDLFEQGEFLEVVTQAESSAAKMPYWFDGTRLIVNSLEALGAEYQKAKDALLEELTGFINRVPKILELQYSDGTPFADDQTRFWLSTQMNQGGASGGTDAGDKLSEVTAEAEKLAASGKLQDALTLLNSDFNPLNERDKYRVKLASAELISAAGQTDVAIPLLQQLIERVEKTSVSEWESDFVARAYDILIKAYGRSDDENQDTEEGRSDAFKRLCWLDPVTATSL
;
A
#
# COMPACT_ATOMS: atom_id res chain seq x y z
N MET A 1 -51.63 5.29 -6.14
CA MET A 1 -50.94 4.42 -5.16
C MET A 1 -49.79 5.23 -4.62
N ALA A 2 -49.60 5.31 -3.29
CA ALA A 2 -48.48 6.06 -2.73
C ALA A 2 -47.18 5.46 -3.28
N GLU A 3 -46.43 6.24 -4.09
CA GLU A 3 -45.06 5.91 -4.46
C GLU A 3 -44.31 5.68 -3.15
N GLN A 4 -43.93 4.43 -2.87
CA GLN A 4 -43.08 4.14 -1.73
C GLN A 4 -41.71 4.73 -2.07
N SER A 5 -41.47 5.93 -1.55
CA SER A 5 -40.17 6.59 -1.62
C SER A 5 -39.10 5.63 -1.11
N HIS A 6 -37.99 5.53 -1.85
CA HIS A 6 -36.88 4.65 -1.49
C HIS A 6 -36.39 4.96 -0.05
N PRO A 7 -36.04 3.96 0.77
CA PRO A 7 -35.71 4.16 2.19
C PRO A 7 -34.58 5.17 2.44
N PHE A 8 -33.68 5.34 1.49
CA PHE A 8 -32.56 6.29 1.58
C PHE A 8 -32.82 7.67 0.94
N SER A 9 -34.00 7.91 0.35
CA SER A 9 -34.31 9.19 -0.33
C SER A 9 -34.15 10.39 0.59
N ALA A 10 -34.47 10.22 1.88
CA ALA A 10 -34.37 11.26 2.90
C ALA A 10 -32.94 11.71 3.19
N LEU A 11 -31.92 10.90 2.89
CA LEU A 11 -30.52 11.23 3.19
C LEU A 11 -30.04 12.49 2.44
N GLY A 12 -30.64 12.80 1.29
CA GLY A 12 -30.31 14.00 0.53
C GLY A 12 -31.03 15.27 0.97
N THR A 13 -32.04 15.18 1.83
CA THR A 13 -32.87 16.31 2.27
C THR A 13 -32.77 16.57 3.77
N GLU A 14 -32.64 15.53 4.59
CA GLU A 14 -32.58 15.64 6.04
C GLU A 14 -31.18 16.04 6.51
N PRO A 15 -31.03 17.04 7.40
CA PRO A 15 -29.74 17.39 7.98
C PRO A 15 -29.22 16.27 8.88
N VAL A 16 -27.90 16.18 9.06
CA VAL A 16 -27.35 15.27 10.07
C VAL A 16 -27.60 15.82 11.49
N PRO A 17 -27.67 14.97 12.53
CA PRO A 17 -27.82 15.42 13.91
C PRO A 17 -26.68 16.35 14.37
N GLY A 18 -27.03 17.46 15.02
CA GLY A 18 -26.08 18.37 15.66
C GLY A 18 -26.21 19.82 15.21
N GLU A 19 -25.17 20.62 15.47
CA GLU A 19 -25.16 22.07 15.20
C GLU A 19 -24.91 22.42 13.73
N SER A 20 -24.31 21.51 12.95
CA SER A 20 -24.02 21.70 11.53
C SER A 20 -24.95 20.83 10.67
N PRO A 21 -25.85 21.42 9.86
CA PRO A 21 -26.78 20.65 9.00
C PRO A 21 -26.08 19.71 8.01
N ALA A 22 -24.86 20.03 7.60
CA ALA A 22 -24.02 19.23 6.71
C ALA A 22 -23.02 18.33 7.45
N GLY A 23 -22.99 18.40 8.79
CA GLY A 23 -22.11 17.61 9.63
C GLY A 23 -20.67 18.08 9.62
N ILE A 24 -19.77 17.11 9.74
CA ILE A 24 -18.32 17.30 9.77
C ILE A 24 -17.66 16.66 8.56
N ASN A 25 -16.36 16.93 8.36
CA ASN A 25 -15.58 16.22 7.37
C ASN A 25 -15.28 14.80 7.87
N ALA A 26 -15.95 13.80 7.28
CA ALA A 26 -15.86 12.42 7.73
C ALA A 26 -14.55 11.70 7.36
N LYS A 27 -13.59 12.35 6.69
CA LYS A 27 -12.36 11.69 6.22
C LYS A 27 -11.56 10.95 7.31
N TYR A 28 -11.73 11.33 8.57
CA TYR A 28 -11.04 10.71 9.71
C TYR A 28 -11.97 9.86 10.59
N GLU A 29 -13.21 9.65 10.14
CA GLU A 29 -14.19 8.85 10.87
C GLU A 29 -13.99 7.37 10.56
N PRO A 30 -14.08 6.47 11.57
CA PRO A 30 -13.84 5.04 11.37
C PRO A 30 -14.69 4.42 10.26
N ASP A 31 -15.96 4.82 10.16
CA ASP A 31 -16.86 4.33 9.11
C ASP A 31 -16.44 4.76 7.71
N TYR A 32 -15.78 5.92 7.58
CA TYR A 32 -15.23 6.40 6.31
C TYR A 32 -13.94 5.63 5.95
N GLU A 33 -13.08 5.33 6.92
CA GLU A 33 -11.89 4.50 6.69
C GLU A 33 -12.27 3.07 6.26
N LEU A 34 -13.31 2.48 6.89
CA LEU A 34 -13.86 1.20 6.49
C LEU A 34 -14.47 1.25 5.08
N LEU A 35 -15.14 2.34 4.73
CA LEU A 35 -15.70 2.57 3.40
C LEU A 35 -14.60 2.64 2.34
N GLU A 36 -13.53 3.40 2.58
CA GLU A 36 -12.37 3.47 1.68
C GLU A 36 -11.67 2.13 1.54
N ALA A 37 -11.52 1.37 2.63
CA ALA A 37 -10.93 0.03 2.60
C ALA A 37 -11.75 -0.96 1.76
N GLU A 38 -13.08 -0.87 1.81
CA GLU A 38 -13.97 -1.71 0.99
C GLU A 38 -13.87 -1.33 -0.49
N LEU A 39 -13.87 -0.02 -0.80
CA LEU A 39 -13.74 0.50 -2.17
C LEU A 39 -12.36 0.23 -2.78
N ALA A 40 -11.29 0.18 -1.98
CA ALA A 40 -9.94 -0.14 -2.44
C ALA A 40 -9.85 -1.54 -3.07
N LYS A 41 -10.80 -2.45 -2.78
CA LYS A 41 -10.89 -3.76 -3.43
C LYS A 41 -11.20 -3.66 -4.94
N LEU A 42 -11.80 -2.57 -5.42
CA LEU A 42 -12.03 -2.32 -6.86
C LEU A 42 -10.74 -2.33 -7.67
N GLU A 43 -9.65 -1.87 -7.06
CA GLU A 43 -8.33 -1.72 -7.69
C GLU A 43 -7.39 -2.86 -7.31
N SER A 44 -7.87 -3.81 -6.50
CA SER A 44 -7.12 -4.96 -6.06
C SER A 44 -7.06 -6.03 -7.13
N ILE A 45 -5.87 -6.58 -7.36
CA ILE A 45 -5.62 -7.70 -8.27
C ILE A 45 -5.92 -9.05 -7.57
N THR A 46 -6.22 -9.01 -6.25
CA THR A 46 -6.68 -10.20 -5.52
C THR A 46 -8.12 -10.55 -5.91
N SER A 47 -8.50 -11.83 -5.83
CA SER A 47 -9.86 -12.29 -6.13
C SER A 47 -10.94 -11.82 -5.14
N GLU A 48 -10.62 -10.88 -4.24
CA GLU A 48 -11.56 -10.29 -3.29
C GLU A 48 -12.46 -9.29 -4.02
N LYS A 49 -13.75 -9.66 -4.16
CA LYS A 49 -14.76 -8.76 -4.72
C LYS A 49 -15.20 -7.74 -3.67
N VAL A 50 -15.54 -6.55 -4.16
CA VAL A 50 -16.17 -5.51 -3.33
C VAL A 50 -17.52 -6.02 -2.83
N ASP A 51 -17.75 -5.87 -1.54
CA ASP A 51 -19.07 -6.07 -0.95
C ASP A 51 -19.86 -4.75 -0.97
N TRP A 52 -20.70 -4.60 -2.00
CA TRP A 52 -21.55 -3.44 -2.17
C TRP A 52 -22.61 -3.27 -1.08
N ASN A 53 -22.99 -4.33 -0.34
CA ASN A 53 -23.87 -4.16 0.81
C ASN A 53 -23.13 -3.45 1.96
N THR A 54 -21.85 -3.78 2.14
CA THR A 54 -20.99 -3.09 3.12
C THR A 54 -20.80 -1.62 2.74
N VAL A 55 -20.51 -1.32 1.47
CA VAL A 55 -20.43 0.08 0.95
C VAL A 55 -21.75 0.82 1.18
N LYS A 56 -22.90 0.18 0.90
CA LYS A 56 -24.24 0.74 1.10
C LYS A 56 -24.52 1.08 2.57
N ASN A 57 -24.21 0.15 3.48
CA ASN A 57 -24.46 0.32 4.91
C ASN A 57 -23.54 1.38 5.54
N LEU A 58 -22.27 1.43 5.15
CA LEU A 58 -21.33 2.45 5.64
C LEU A 58 -21.70 3.84 5.13
N SER A 59 -21.97 3.96 3.82
CA SER A 59 -22.28 5.25 3.21
C SER A 59 -23.61 5.82 3.70
N SER A 60 -24.64 4.98 3.89
CA SER A 60 -25.93 5.44 4.44
C SER A 60 -25.82 5.95 5.87
N ARG A 61 -25.07 5.25 6.75
CA ARG A 61 -24.82 5.71 8.13
C ARG A 61 -24.02 7.01 8.18
N LEU A 62 -22.97 7.13 7.35
CA LEU A 62 -22.20 8.37 7.26
C LEU A 62 -23.08 9.55 6.82
N LEU A 63 -23.96 9.33 5.84
CA LEU A 63 -24.88 10.36 5.34
C LEU A 63 -26.02 10.68 6.31
N SER A 64 -26.42 9.76 7.18
CA SER A 64 -27.44 10.02 8.19
C SER A 64 -26.87 10.73 9.42
N ASP A 65 -25.71 10.28 9.91
CA ASP A 65 -25.27 10.59 11.27
C ASP A 65 -24.10 11.57 11.32
N THR A 66 -23.30 11.67 10.25
CA THR A 66 -21.95 12.25 10.34
C THR A 66 -21.69 13.39 9.36
N THR A 67 -22.03 13.21 8.08
CA THR A 67 -21.59 14.12 7.02
C THR A 67 -22.53 14.18 5.82
N LYS A 68 -22.59 15.34 5.16
CA LYS A 68 -23.15 15.49 3.81
C LYS A 68 -22.00 15.57 2.81
N ASP A 69 -21.35 14.44 2.57
CA ASP A 69 -20.21 14.32 1.66
C ASP A 69 -20.65 13.77 0.28
N PHE A 70 -20.34 14.52 -0.78
CA PHE A 70 -20.69 14.20 -2.17
C PHE A 70 -19.95 12.95 -2.69
N SER A 71 -18.75 12.64 -2.19
CA SER A 71 -18.06 11.38 -2.51
C SER A 71 -18.79 10.20 -1.89
N VAL A 72 -19.18 10.31 -0.62
CA VAL A 72 -19.95 9.26 0.08
C VAL A 72 -21.32 9.06 -0.58
N ALA A 73 -21.97 10.14 -1.01
CA ALA A 73 -23.22 10.07 -1.78
C ALA A 73 -23.06 9.37 -3.12
N SER A 74 -21.98 9.64 -3.85
CA SER A 74 -21.64 8.91 -5.07
C SER A 74 -21.37 7.42 -4.82
N TYR A 75 -20.68 7.07 -3.73
CA TYR A 75 -20.44 5.67 -3.35
C TYR A 75 -21.74 4.96 -2.99
N LEU A 76 -22.62 5.61 -2.22
CA LEU A 76 -23.94 5.07 -1.90
C LEU A 76 -24.77 4.86 -3.18
N ALA A 77 -24.79 5.85 -4.08
CA ALA A 77 -25.55 5.77 -5.32
C ALA A 77 -25.11 4.58 -6.19
N TYR A 78 -23.81 4.33 -6.29
CA TYR A 78 -23.32 3.17 -7.04
C TYR A 78 -23.56 1.85 -6.29
N ALA A 79 -23.40 1.81 -4.97
CA ALA A 79 -23.72 0.62 -4.17
C ALA A 79 -25.21 0.23 -4.28
N LEU A 80 -26.11 1.22 -4.36
CA LEU A 80 -27.52 0.99 -4.65
C LEU A 80 -27.73 0.45 -6.06
N THR A 81 -27.00 0.97 -7.05
CA THR A 81 -27.03 0.45 -8.43
C THR A 81 -26.63 -1.02 -8.48
N GLU A 82 -25.55 -1.41 -7.79
CA GLU A 82 -25.08 -2.79 -7.77
C GLU A 82 -26.00 -3.75 -7.00
N THR A 83 -26.66 -3.26 -5.94
CA THR A 83 -27.51 -4.12 -5.09
C THR A 83 -28.97 -4.18 -5.51
N GLU A 84 -29.47 -3.14 -6.20
CA GLU A 84 -30.90 -2.94 -6.49
C GLU A 84 -31.17 -2.54 -7.96
N GLY A 85 -30.13 -2.54 -8.80
CA GLY A 85 -30.24 -2.27 -10.24
C GLY A 85 -30.68 -0.84 -10.55
N TYR A 86 -31.52 -0.70 -11.58
CA TYR A 86 -31.98 0.61 -12.05
C TYR A 86 -32.84 1.38 -11.04
N ALA A 87 -33.58 0.68 -10.18
CA ALA A 87 -34.30 1.30 -9.07
C ALA A 87 -33.34 1.92 -8.04
N GLY A 88 -32.26 1.21 -7.73
CA GLY A 88 -31.18 1.72 -6.86
C GLY A 88 -30.42 2.88 -7.48
N MET A 89 -30.15 2.83 -8.80
CA MET A 89 -29.55 3.93 -9.55
C MET A 89 -30.41 5.20 -9.46
N LEU A 90 -31.73 5.07 -9.64
CA LEU A 90 -32.67 6.19 -9.53
C LEU A 90 -32.63 6.80 -8.13
N ALA A 91 -32.69 5.97 -7.09
CA ALA A 91 -32.61 6.42 -5.71
C ALA A 91 -31.29 7.15 -5.42
N GLY A 92 -30.16 6.60 -5.88
CA GLY A 92 -28.84 7.17 -5.73
C GLY A 92 -28.69 8.54 -6.39
N LEU A 93 -29.13 8.67 -7.64
CA LEU A 93 -29.17 9.96 -8.36
C LEU A 93 -30.08 10.97 -7.64
N GLY A 94 -31.19 10.51 -7.05
CA GLY A 94 -32.11 11.36 -6.28
C GLY A 94 -31.48 11.89 -5.00
N ILE A 95 -30.66 11.09 -4.31
CA ILE A 95 -29.91 11.54 -3.14
C ILE A 95 -28.93 12.64 -3.55
N LEU A 96 -28.17 12.45 -4.63
CA LEU A 96 -27.22 13.45 -5.12
C LEU A 96 -27.89 14.76 -5.54
N GLU A 97 -29.01 14.70 -6.27
CA GLU A 97 -29.77 15.88 -6.66
C GLU A 97 -30.27 16.65 -5.43
N ASN A 98 -30.84 15.94 -4.45
CA ASN A 98 -31.30 16.56 -3.22
C ASN A 98 -30.13 17.15 -2.40
N MET A 99 -28.98 16.48 -2.34
CA MET A 99 -27.79 17.02 -1.67
C MET A 99 -27.26 18.27 -2.34
N GLN A 100 -27.31 18.32 -3.68
CA GLN A 100 -26.94 19.50 -4.45
C GLN A 100 -27.91 20.68 -4.22
N LYS A 101 -29.19 20.42 -3.96
CA LYS A 101 -30.16 21.46 -3.65
C LYS A 101 -30.03 21.97 -2.22
N ASN A 102 -29.86 21.07 -1.24
CA ASN A 102 -29.96 21.39 0.18
C ASN A 102 -28.60 21.63 0.88
N PHE A 103 -27.53 21.00 0.42
CA PHE A 103 -26.24 20.96 1.10
C PHE A 103 -25.07 21.42 0.23
N TRP A 104 -25.32 22.13 -0.88
CA TRP A 104 -24.24 22.60 -1.75
C TRP A 104 -23.25 23.53 -1.04
N GLU A 105 -23.70 24.53 -0.29
CA GLU A 105 -22.77 25.48 0.32
C GLU A 105 -21.92 24.87 1.44
N ASN A 106 -22.54 24.01 2.26
CA ASN A 106 -21.96 23.53 3.52
C ASN A 106 -21.48 22.06 3.47
N GLY A 107 -21.83 21.31 2.42
CA GLY A 107 -21.44 19.90 2.25
C GLY A 107 -19.96 19.71 1.93
N PHE A 108 -19.52 18.47 2.03
CA PHE A 108 -18.12 18.05 1.85
C PHE A 108 -17.91 17.35 0.51
N PRO A 109 -16.74 17.46 -0.13
CA PRO A 109 -15.71 18.48 0.07
C PRO A 109 -16.30 19.90 -0.04
N PRO A 110 -15.75 20.93 0.65
CA PRO A 110 -16.31 22.29 0.63
C PRO A 110 -16.30 22.89 -0.78
N VAL A 111 -17.15 23.90 -1.04
CA VAL A 111 -17.20 24.59 -2.35
C VAL A 111 -15.83 25.09 -2.82
N LYS A 112 -14.94 25.50 -1.92
CA LYS A 112 -13.54 25.87 -2.26
C LYS A 112 -12.72 24.73 -2.87
N ARG A 113 -13.18 23.49 -2.77
CA ARG A 113 -12.59 22.25 -3.31
C ARG A 113 -13.53 21.59 -4.33
N LEU A 114 -14.10 22.37 -5.26
CA LEU A 114 -14.99 21.89 -6.33
C LEU A 114 -14.46 20.65 -7.08
N ARG A 115 -13.14 20.54 -7.26
CA ARG A 115 -12.51 19.38 -7.92
C ARG A 115 -12.86 18.05 -7.24
N GLY A 116 -13.00 18.02 -5.91
CA GLY A 116 -13.37 16.79 -5.20
C GLY A 116 -14.82 16.37 -5.50
N ARG A 117 -15.76 17.32 -5.50
CA ARG A 117 -17.15 17.06 -5.89
C ARG A 117 -17.27 16.64 -7.35
N LYS A 118 -16.49 17.29 -8.23
CA LYS A 118 -16.37 16.92 -9.64
C LYS A 118 -15.96 15.45 -9.78
N SER A 119 -14.84 15.06 -9.17
CA SER A 119 -14.32 13.70 -9.26
C SER A 119 -15.27 12.65 -8.67
N ALA A 120 -16.04 12.99 -7.64
CA ALA A 120 -17.07 12.10 -7.10
C ALA A 120 -18.19 11.81 -8.10
N VAL A 121 -18.68 12.82 -8.82
CA VAL A 121 -19.73 12.65 -9.84
C VAL A 121 -19.18 11.94 -11.08
N GLU A 122 -17.95 12.26 -11.50
CA GLU A 122 -17.27 11.57 -12.62
C GLU A 122 -17.07 10.09 -12.32
N TRP A 123 -16.64 9.76 -11.10
CA TRP A 123 -16.50 8.37 -10.66
C TRP A 123 -17.84 7.61 -10.72
N LEU A 124 -18.92 8.22 -10.21
CA LEU A 124 -20.25 7.59 -10.28
C LEU A 124 -20.70 7.39 -11.72
N SER A 125 -20.48 8.39 -12.57
CA SER A 125 -20.83 8.35 -13.99
C SER A 125 -20.12 7.21 -14.72
N GLU A 126 -18.80 7.08 -14.54
CA GLU A 126 -18.01 5.99 -15.13
C GLU A 126 -18.52 4.62 -14.66
N LYS A 127 -18.70 4.44 -13.35
CA LYS A 127 -19.14 3.16 -12.78
C LYS A 127 -20.56 2.78 -13.20
N SER A 128 -21.48 3.74 -13.19
CA SER A 128 -22.87 3.51 -13.62
C SER A 128 -22.98 3.20 -15.11
N ASN A 129 -22.17 3.85 -15.95
CA ASN A 129 -22.11 3.55 -17.38
C ASN A 129 -21.56 2.14 -17.65
N ASN A 130 -20.52 1.74 -16.90
CA ASN A 130 -19.98 0.38 -16.96
C ASN A 130 -21.03 -0.65 -16.52
N TYR A 131 -21.79 -0.37 -15.45
CA TYR A 131 -22.88 -1.24 -15.01
C TYR A 131 -23.94 -1.44 -16.11
N MET A 132 -24.40 -0.36 -16.75
CA MET A 132 -25.38 -0.45 -17.84
C MET A 132 -24.87 -1.26 -19.04
N THR A 133 -23.57 -1.21 -19.30
CA THR A 133 -22.94 -1.98 -20.39
C THR A 133 -22.94 -3.48 -20.07
N GLN A 134 -22.74 -3.83 -18.79
CA GLN A 134 -22.73 -5.23 -18.33
C GLN A 134 -24.14 -5.79 -18.07
N HIS A 135 -25.09 -4.92 -17.72
CA HIS A 135 -26.46 -5.26 -17.38
C HIS A 135 -27.45 -4.43 -18.21
N PRO A 136 -27.69 -4.81 -19.48
CA PRO A 136 -28.66 -4.11 -20.32
C PRO A 136 -30.07 -4.12 -19.70
N PRO A 137 -30.87 -3.06 -19.92
CA PRO A 137 -32.25 -2.95 -19.43
C PRO A 137 -33.10 -4.19 -19.71
N ALA A 138 -33.83 -4.66 -18.70
CA ALA A 138 -34.79 -5.75 -18.83
C ALA A 138 -36.24 -5.25 -18.74
N ASN A 139 -37.18 -6.15 -19.08
CA ASN A 139 -38.61 -5.87 -18.98
C ASN A 139 -39.00 -5.53 -17.52
N GLY A 140 -39.39 -4.30 -17.26
CA GLY A 140 -39.71 -3.79 -15.92
C GLY A 140 -38.83 -2.63 -15.45
N ASP A 141 -37.70 -2.37 -16.12
CA ASP A 141 -36.80 -1.26 -15.77
C ASP A 141 -37.20 0.07 -16.44
N ALA A 142 -38.18 0.04 -17.35
CA ALA A 142 -38.48 1.15 -18.23
C ALA A 142 -38.81 2.45 -17.48
N GLU A 143 -39.62 2.39 -16.41
CA GLU A 143 -39.96 3.56 -15.59
C GLU A 143 -38.72 4.13 -14.90
N ASN A 144 -37.90 3.27 -14.30
CA ASN A 144 -36.67 3.67 -13.62
C ASN A 144 -35.65 4.28 -14.59
N ILE A 145 -35.52 3.75 -15.81
CA ILE A 145 -34.59 4.25 -16.83
C ILE A 145 -35.00 5.63 -17.33
N VAL A 146 -36.30 5.83 -17.59
CA VAL A 146 -36.82 7.15 -17.98
C VAL A 146 -36.53 8.17 -16.89
N ALA A 147 -36.83 7.82 -15.63
CA ALA A 147 -36.59 8.69 -14.49
C ALA A 147 -35.08 8.96 -14.27
N CYS A 148 -34.21 7.95 -14.35
CA CYS A 148 -32.76 8.11 -14.26
C CYS A 148 -32.22 9.07 -15.33
N ALA A 149 -32.68 8.93 -16.58
CA ALA A 149 -32.24 9.77 -17.68
C ALA A 149 -32.65 11.24 -17.49
N ASP A 150 -33.86 11.49 -17.00
CA ASP A 150 -34.33 12.84 -16.71
C ASP A 150 -33.61 13.46 -15.51
N LEU A 151 -33.39 12.66 -14.46
CA LEU A 151 -32.71 13.11 -13.25
C LEU A 151 -31.22 13.39 -13.49
N LEU A 152 -30.51 12.53 -14.22
CA LEU A 152 -29.12 12.78 -14.59
C LEU A 152 -28.99 14.03 -15.46
N ARG A 153 -29.92 14.26 -16.40
CA ARG A 153 -29.95 15.47 -17.21
C ARG A 153 -30.18 16.72 -16.36
N SER A 154 -31.09 16.67 -15.39
CA SER A 154 -31.33 17.74 -14.43
C SER A 154 -30.04 18.06 -13.65
N LEU A 155 -29.42 17.04 -13.08
CA LEU A 155 -28.17 17.13 -12.33
C LEU A 155 -27.03 17.74 -13.17
N ASP A 156 -26.85 17.29 -14.42
CA ASP A 156 -25.84 17.80 -15.35
C ASP A 156 -26.01 19.31 -15.63
N ILE A 157 -27.25 19.75 -15.86
CA ILE A 157 -27.56 21.18 -16.06
C ILE A 157 -27.26 21.99 -14.80
N GLU A 158 -27.72 21.53 -13.64
CA GLU A 158 -27.49 22.24 -12.38
C GLU A 158 -26.00 22.27 -11.98
N LEU A 159 -25.25 21.21 -12.28
CA LEU A 159 -23.80 21.16 -12.04
C LEU A 159 -23.05 22.07 -13.01
N ALA A 160 -23.47 22.14 -14.27
CA ALA A 160 -22.93 23.08 -15.24
C ALA A 160 -23.16 24.54 -14.83
N ASP A 161 -24.33 24.86 -14.25
CA ASP A 161 -24.62 26.19 -13.72
C ASP A 161 -23.75 26.52 -12.49
N LYS A 162 -23.62 25.58 -11.54
CA LYS A 162 -22.85 25.79 -10.29
C LYS A 162 -21.34 25.73 -10.46
N MET A 163 -20.83 25.01 -11.46
CA MET A 163 -19.40 24.72 -11.62
C MET A 163 -18.79 25.28 -12.91
N GLU A 164 -19.61 25.86 -13.80
CA GLU A 164 -19.21 26.42 -15.09
C GLU A 164 -18.27 25.48 -15.87
N SER A 165 -17.06 25.97 -16.23
CA SER A 165 -16.02 25.20 -16.94
C SER A 165 -15.46 24.01 -16.15
N SER A 166 -15.76 23.91 -14.86
CA SER A 166 -15.31 22.83 -13.97
C SER A 166 -16.35 21.73 -13.76
N ALA A 167 -17.47 21.74 -14.50
CA ALA A 167 -18.48 20.69 -14.41
C ALA A 167 -17.91 19.27 -14.68
N PRO A 168 -18.48 18.23 -14.06
CA PRO A 168 -18.07 16.84 -14.29
C PRO A 168 -18.44 16.34 -15.69
N ASP A 169 -17.59 15.50 -16.28
CA ASP A 169 -17.93 14.86 -17.56
C ASP A 169 -18.86 13.66 -17.35
N VAL A 170 -20.14 13.84 -17.68
CA VAL A 170 -21.17 12.78 -17.63
C VAL A 170 -21.72 12.41 -19.00
N ARG A 171 -21.03 12.79 -20.08
CA ARG A 171 -21.54 12.68 -21.46
C ARG A 171 -21.83 11.26 -21.89
N GLU A 172 -20.95 10.32 -21.56
CA GLU A 172 -21.12 8.91 -21.91
C GLU A 172 -22.32 8.30 -21.18
N PHE A 173 -22.41 8.51 -19.86
CA PHE A 173 -23.53 8.02 -19.06
C PHE A 173 -24.87 8.63 -19.51
N ASN A 174 -24.91 9.95 -19.78
CA ASN A 174 -26.09 10.64 -20.30
C ASN A 174 -26.49 10.09 -21.69
N SER A 175 -25.52 9.79 -22.55
CA SER A 175 -25.80 9.18 -23.86
C SER A 175 -26.36 7.76 -23.74
N SER A 176 -25.79 6.93 -22.86
CA SER A 176 -26.27 5.57 -22.59
C SER A 176 -27.69 5.57 -22.04
N LEU A 177 -27.98 6.41 -21.04
CA LEU A 177 -29.33 6.57 -20.48
C LEU A 177 -30.31 7.16 -21.49
N LYS A 178 -29.90 8.12 -22.33
CA LYS A 178 -30.76 8.66 -23.39
C LYS A 178 -31.12 7.61 -24.44
N ASN A 179 -30.18 6.74 -24.79
CA ASN A 179 -30.44 5.64 -25.72
C ASN A 179 -31.36 4.59 -25.10
N ALA A 180 -31.11 4.19 -23.84
CA ALA A 180 -31.96 3.29 -23.08
C ALA A 180 -33.38 3.87 -22.88
N LYS A 181 -33.49 5.17 -22.60
CA LYS A 181 -34.75 5.91 -22.45
C LYS A 181 -35.64 5.80 -23.69
N LYS A 182 -35.08 5.93 -24.90
CA LYS A 182 -35.87 5.79 -26.14
C LYS A 182 -36.51 4.40 -26.27
N ALA A 183 -35.78 3.35 -25.89
CA ALA A 183 -36.30 1.98 -25.91
C ALA A 183 -37.35 1.77 -24.81
N ALA A 184 -37.10 2.29 -23.61
CA ALA A 184 -38.02 2.24 -22.47
C ALA A 184 -39.34 3.00 -22.74
N GLU A 185 -39.29 4.20 -23.32
CA GLU A 185 -40.47 4.98 -23.71
C GLU A 185 -41.31 4.24 -24.75
N PHE A 186 -40.66 3.57 -25.72
CA PHE A 186 -41.37 2.75 -26.69
C PHE A 186 -42.06 1.54 -26.03
N GLU A 187 -41.40 0.88 -25.08
CA GLU A 187 -41.98 -0.22 -24.30
C GLU A 187 -43.18 0.25 -23.47
N LEU A 188 -43.05 1.35 -22.73
CA LEU A 188 -44.11 1.93 -21.90
C LEU A 188 -45.32 2.33 -22.74
N LYS A 189 -45.09 2.96 -23.90
CA LYS A 189 -46.15 3.35 -24.85
C LYS A 189 -46.81 2.15 -25.51
N SER A 190 -46.12 1.01 -25.60
CA SER A 190 -46.67 -0.26 -26.12
C SER A 190 -47.43 -1.05 -25.05
N LYS A 191 -47.19 -0.78 -23.77
CA LYS A 191 -47.92 -1.35 -22.61
C LYS A 191 -49.14 -0.51 -22.18
N GLU A 192 -49.28 0.71 -22.71
CA GLU A 192 -50.44 1.56 -22.48
C GLU A 192 -51.68 0.91 -23.15
N PRO A 193 -52.77 0.61 -22.41
CA PRO A 193 -53.97 0.03 -23.01
C PRO A 193 -54.55 1.04 -24.01
N ALA A 194 -54.82 0.59 -25.24
CA ALA A 194 -55.63 1.37 -26.17
C ALA A 194 -56.93 1.82 -25.47
N PRO A 195 -57.35 3.10 -25.60
CA PRO A 195 -58.48 3.62 -24.84
C PRO A 195 -59.73 2.78 -25.11
N ALA A 196 -60.40 2.42 -24.02
CA ALA A 196 -61.57 1.55 -24.00
C ALA A 196 -62.62 1.94 -25.03
N ALA A 197 -62.87 1.06 -26.00
CA ALA A 197 -64.14 1.02 -26.71
C ALA A 197 -65.16 0.24 -25.85
N ALA A 198 -66.30 0.87 -25.59
CA ALA A 198 -67.45 0.33 -24.84
C ALA A 198 -68.11 -0.88 -25.55
N PRO A 199 -69.01 -1.62 -24.88
CA PRO A 199 -69.13 -3.08 -24.99
C PRO A 199 -70.03 -3.55 -26.14
N ALA A 200 -69.70 -4.69 -26.73
CA ALA A 200 -70.61 -5.42 -27.62
C ALA A 200 -70.62 -6.93 -27.30
N ALA A 201 -71.76 -7.33 -26.72
CA ALA A 201 -72.53 -8.56 -26.92
C ALA A 201 -71.89 -9.96 -26.77
N THR A 202 -72.61 -10.75 -25.99
CA THR A 202 -72.60 -12.18 -25.68
C THR A 202 -72.65 -13.18 -26.86
N GLN A 203 -71.84 -14.24 -26.69
CA GLN A 203 -72.08 -15.69 -26.97
C GLN A 203 -72.14 -16.23 -28.43
N PRO A 204 -72.00 -17.56 -28.66
CA PRO A 204 -71.67 -18.68 -27.74
C PRO A 204 -70.55 -19.63 -28.23
N ALA A 205 -70.15 -20.51 -27.30
CA ALA A 205 -69.25 -21.64 -27.45
C ALA A 205 -69.74 -22.71 -28.43
N GLU A 206 -68.80 -23.39 -29.10
CA GLU A 206 -69.00 -24.74 -29.64
C GLU A 206 -67.77 -25.63 -29.40
N THR A 207 -68.10 -26.90 -29.26
CA THR A 207 -67.45 -28.03 -28.62
C THR A 207 -66.26 -28.67 -29.36
N GLN A 208 -65.35 -29.20 -28.54
CA GLN A 208 -64.44 -30.35 -28.72
C GLN A 208 -64.99 -31.50 -29.62
N PRO A 209 -64.14 -32.40 -30.18
CA PRO A 209 -63.52 -33.44 -29.35
C PRO A 209 -62.11 -33.95 -29.74
N ALA A 210 -61.47 -34.52 -28.72
CA ALA A 210 -60.26 -35.33 -28.75
C ALA A 210 -60.47 -36.67 -29.46
N GLN A 211 -59.39 -37.21 -30.05
CA GLN A 211 -59.22 -38.64 -30.28
C GLN A 211 -57.77 -39.07 -30.02
N ALA A 212 -57.68 -40.21 -29.34
CA ALA A 212 -56.48 -40.85 -28.80
C ALA A 212 -56.08 -42.10 -29.60
N ALA A 213 -54.89 -42.63 -29.25
CA ALA A 213 -54.29 -43.93 -29.62
C ALA A 213 -53.60 -43.99 -31.01
N ALA A 214 -52.44 -44.62 -31.20
CA ALA A 214 -51.87 -45.76 -30.50
C ALA A 214 -50.32 -45.87 -30.56
N GLN A 215 -49.78 -46.43 -29.48
CA GLN A 215 -48.62 -47.30 -29.28
C GLN A 215 -47.76 -47.73 -30.49
N SER A 216 -46.43 -47.68 -30.32
CA SER A 216 -45.61 -48.87 -30.52
C SER A 216 -44.28 -48.80 -29.78
N ALA A 217 -43.90 -49.96 -29.20
CA ALA A 217 -42.79 -50.20 -28.31
C ALA A 217 -41.45 -50.34 -29.03
N SER A 218 -40.34 -50.07 -28.33
CA SER A 218 -39.05 -50.78 -28.46
C SER A 218 -38.08 -50.32 -27.35
N GLN A 219 -37.90 -51.16 -26.33
CA GLN A 219 -36.61 -51.32 -25.62
C GLN A 219 -36.02 -52.66 -26.05
N PRO A 220 -34.70 -52.88 -25.90
CA PRO A 220 -34.29 -53.71 -24.75
C PRO A 220 -32.98 -53.30 -24.03
N ALA A 221 -32.98 -53.60 -22.73
CA ALA A 221 -31.91 -54.12 -21.84
C ALA A 221 -30.57 -53.35 -21.75
N ALA A 222 -30.24 -52.69 -20.63
CA ALA A 222 -29.85 -53.22 -19.31
C ALA A 222 -28.39 -53.72 -19.22
N VAL A 223 -27.56 -52.99 -18.48
CA VAL A 223 -26.55 -53.59 -17.60
C VAL A 223 -26.52 -52.81 -16.28
N GLN A 224 -26.68 -53.56 -15.20
CA GLN A 224 -26.65 -53.12 -13.80
C GLN A 224 -25.23 -52.72 -13.40
N GLN A 225 -25.10 -51.75 -12.49
CA GLN A 225 -24.20 -51.95 -11.36
C GLN A 225 -24.69 -51.18 -10.12
N THR A 226 -24.73 -51.96 -9.05
CA THR A 226 -25.28 -51.73 -7.72
C THR A 226 -24.41 -50.79 -6.88
N ALA A 227 -25.05 -49.84 -6.20
CA ALA A 227 -24.52 -49.24 -4.99
C ALA A 227 -24.86 -50.12 -3.77
N PRO A 228 -23.97 -50.18 -2.77
CA PRO A 228 -24.39 -50.26 -1.39
C PRO A 228 -23.90 -49.05 -0.59
N ALA A 229 -24.77 -48.60 0.30
CA ALA A 229 -24.49 -47.66 1.37
C ALA A 229 -23.59 -48.30 2.44
N GLU A 230 -22.69 -47.51 3.02
CA GLU A 230 -22.11 -47.77 4.35
C GLU A 230 -22.09 -46.50 5.21
N GLN A 231 -22.55 -46.70 6.44
CA GLN A 231 -22.59 -45.77 7.56
C GLN A 231 -21.20 -45.54 8.18
N PRO A 232 -21.04 -44.50 9.03
CA PRO A 232 -19.73 -44.03 9.46
C PRO A 232 -19.14 -44.87 10.61
N VAL A 233 -17.87 -45.27 10.46
CA VAL A 233 -17.08 -45.93 11.51
C VAL A 233 -16.26 -44.88 12.25
N GLN A 234 -16.57 -44.70 13.54
CA GLN A 234 -15.73 -44.08 14.55
C GLN A 234 -14.55 -45.01 14.89
N GLN A 235 -13.35 -44.47 15.08
CA GLN A 235 -12.30 -45.00 15.98
C GLN A 235 -11.05 -44.06 16.01
N PRO A 236 -10.15 -44.15 17.01
CA PRO A 236 -10.27 -43.44 18.27
C PRO A 236 -9.07 -42.51 18.57
N VAL A 237 -9.30 -41.59 19.51
CA VAL A 237 -8.34 -40.65 20.08
C VAL A 237 -7.27 -41.39 20.88
N GLN A 238 -5.98 -41.13 20.60
CA GLN A 238 -4.86 -41.50 21.48
C GLN A 238 -4.36 -40.25 22.21
N GLN A 239 -4.38 -40.33 23.54
CA GLN A 239 -3.79 -39.37 24.48
C GLN A 239 -2.27 -39.54 24.54
N PRO A 240 -1.52 -38.46 24.82
CA PRO A 240 -0.24 -38.57 25.49
C PRO A 240 -0.40 -38.37 27.01
N VAL A 241 0.28 -39.25 27.72
CA VAL A 241 0.37 -39.40 29.17
C VAL A 241 1.07 -38.21 29.82
N GLN A 242 0.48 -37.69 30.90
CA GLN A 242 1.14 -36.78 31.85
C GLN A 242 2.08 -37.58 32.77
N GLN A 243 3.31 -37.10 32.95
CA GLN A 243 4.12 -37.40 34.13
C GLN A 243 4.56 -36.09 34.80
N PRO A 244 4.57 -36.03 36.15
CA PRO A 244 4.81 -34.81 36.90
C PRO A 244 6.29 -34.68 37.31
N ALA A 245 6.88 -33.51 37.08
CA ALA A 245 8.16 -33.12 37.67
C ALA A 245 8.06 -31.66 38.14
N GLN A 246 7.83 -31.46 39.44
CA GLN A 246 8.83 -31.01 40.43
C GLN A 246 8.96 -29.49 40.52
N GLN A 247 8.32 -28.95 41.56
CA GLN A 247 8.61 -27.65 42.15
C GLN A 247 10.05 -27.58 42.65
N PRO A 248 10.67 -26.39 42.62
CA PRO A 248 11.62 -26.02 43.66
C PRO A 248 11.04 -24.95 44.58
N VAL A 249 10.77 -25.39 45.81
CA VAL A 249 11.14 -24.79 47.11
C VAL A 249 11.13 -23.25 47.24
N GLN A 250 10.22 -22.76 48.08
CA GLN A 250 10.33 -21.47 48.77
C GLN A 250 11.36 -21.54 49.92
N SER A 251 12.03 -20.42 50.21
CA SER A 251 12.25 -19.82 51.55
C SER A 251 13.23 -18.64 51.47
N PRO A 252 13.27 -17.71 52.44
CA PRO A 252 12.16 -16.96 53.06
C PRO A 252 12.44 -15.43 53.12
N ALA A 253 11.40 -14.67 53.43
CA ALA A 253 11.43 -13.22 53.65
C ALA A 253 12.16 -12.82 54.96
N ALA A 254 12.72 -11.61 54.98
CA ALA A 254 13.01 -10.84 56.19
C ALA A 254 12.47 -9.40 56.07
N GLN A 255 11.36 -9.15 56.77
CA GLN A 255 11.01 -8.03 57.67
C GLN A 255 11.44 -6.59 57.28
N ALA A 256 10.62 -5.52 57.38
CA ALA A 256 9.67 -5.13 58.43
C ALA A 256 8.80 -3.92 57.92
N PRO A 257 8.02 -3.19 58.76
CA PRO A 257 6.80 -3.60 59.44
C PRO A 257 5.58 -2.66 59.19
N GLN A 258 4.39 -3.27 59.29
CA GLN A 258 3.13 -2.83 59.91
C GLN A 258 2.62 -1.36 59.80
N GLN A 259 1.38 -1.32 59.30
CA GLN A 259 0.32 -0.31 59.41
C GLN A 259 0.00 0.13 60.85
N VAL A 260 -0.60 1.32 61.01
CA VAL A 260 -1.99 1.55 61.54
C VAL A 260 -2.35 3.05 61.42
N PRO A 261 -3.62 3.50 61.56
CA PRO A 261 -4.92 2.88 61.25
C PRO A 261 -5.90 3.82 60.50
N GLN A 262 -6.90 3.22 59.87
CA GLN A 262 -8.13 3.81 59.37
C GLN A 262 -9.29 3.53 60.36
N GLN A 263 -10.19 4.48 60.62
CA GLN A 263 -11.57 4.32 61.16
C GLN A 263 -12.27 5.71 61.13
N ALA A 264 -13.58 5.91 60.87
CA ALA A 264 -14.68 5.04 60.45
C ALA A 264 -15.92 5.88 60.02
N ALA A 265 -16.63 5.37 58.99
CA ALA A 265 -18.11 5.28 58.83
C ALA A 265 -18.96 6.56 58.60
N PRO A 266 -20.21 6.46 58.05
CA PRO A 266 -21.00 5.25 57.76
C PRO A 266 -21.65 5.11 56.36
N GLN A 267 -22.12 3.90 56.11
CA GLN A 267 -22.92 3.44 54.98
C GLN A 267 -24.38 3.92 55.02
N SER A 268 -24.99 4.10 53.85
CA SER A 268 -26.41 3.84 53.60
C SER A 268 -26.62 3.39 52.15
N ALA A 269 -27.51 2.42 51.97
CA ALA A 269 -27.68 1.57 50.79
C ALA A 269 -28.61 2.16 49.69
N PRO A 270 -29.10 1.37 48.71
CA PRO A 270 -28.77 1.49 47.29
C PRO A 270 -29.86 2.19 46.44
N ALA A 271 -29.46 2.91 45.40
CA ALA A 271 -30.38 3.42 44.39
C ALA A 271 -29.86 3.14 42.97
N GLN A 272 -30.82 2.80 42.12
CA GLN A 272 -30.68 2.15 40.82
C GLN A 272 -29.94 2.97 39.76
N ALA A 273 -29.25 2.21 38.91
CA ALA A 273 -28.90 2.44 37.52
C ALA A 273 -29.40 3.76 36.87
N SER A 274 -28.43 4.59 36.50
CA SER A 274 -28.48 5.40 35.29
C SER A 274 -27.17 5.18 34.54
N SER A 275 -27.28 4.46 33.42
CA SER A 275 -26.18 4.14 32.51
C SER A 275 -25.66 5.41 31.83
N SER A 276 -24.49 5.87 32.25
CA SER A 276 -23.67 6.82 31.51
C SER A 276 -22.20 6.51 31.79
N ALA A 277 -21.41 6.52 30.71
CA ALA A 277 -19.99 6.20 30.61
C ALA A 277 -19.63 4.71 30.40
N LYS A 278 -19.63 4.32 29.11
CA LYS A 278 -18.57 3.45 28.57
C LYS A 278 -17.98 4.10 27.31
N SER A 279 -17.18 5.13 27.50
CA SER A 279 -15.95 5.27 26.70
C SER A 279 -14.92 4.38 27.38
N ALA A 280 -15.07 3.06 27.18
CA ALA A 280 -14.05 2.11 27.59
C ALA A 280 -13.13 1.96 26.37
N ASP A 281 -11.89 2.41 26.54
CA ASP A 281 -10.75 2.11 25.70
C ASP A 281 -10.85 0.64 25.25
N ALA A 282 -11.12 0.40 23.97
CA ALA A 282 -11.19 -0.95 23.45
C ALA A 282 -9.77 -1.52 23.51
N ALA A 283 -9.49 -2.31 24.54
CA ALA A 283 -8.23 -3.02 24.67
C ALA A 283 -8.00 -3.84 23.40
N ILE A 284 -6.99 -3.46 22.62
CA ILE A 284 -6.57 -4.26 21.47
C ILE A 284 -5.84 -5.47 22.02
N SER A 285 -6.51 -6.62 22.05
CA SER A 285 -5.88 -7.92 22.25
C SER A 285 -5.37 -8.41 20.90
N VAL A 286 -4.06 -8.62 20.77
CA VAL A 286 -3.48 -9.34 19.63
C VAL A 286 -3.69 -10.83 19.88
N GLU A 287 -4.80 -11.38 19.40
CA GLU A 287 -5.09 -12.81 19.47
C GLU A 287 -4.69 -13.50 18.17
N VAL A 288 -3.47 -14.04 18.13
CA VAL A 288 -3.08 -14.96 17.06
C VAL A 288 -3.64 -16.34 17.44
N GLY A 289 -4.89 -16.61 17.05
CA GLY A 289 -5.52 -17.94 17.17
C GLY A 289 -4.90 -18.97 16.23
N ASP A 290 -5.51 -20.16 16.11
CA ASP A 290 -5.06 -21.18 15.15
C ASP A 290 -5.15 -20.65 13.71
N LEU A 291 -4.01 -20.60 13.03
CA LEU A 291 -3.89 -20.11 11.65
C LEU A 291 -4.31 -21.21 10.66
N GLY A 292 -5.63 -21.38 10.49
CA GLY A 292 -6.21 -22.40 9.60
C GLY A 292 -6.33 -21.98 8.12
N SER A 293 -6.22 -20.68 7.81
CA SER A 293 -6.36 -20.15 6.45
C SER A 293 -5.49 -18.92 6.18
N ASP A 294 -5.27 -18.59 4.90
CA ASP A 294 -4.59 -17.36 4.47
C ASP A 294 -5.32 -16.08 4.93
N SER A 295 -6.65 -16.15 5.02
CA SER A 295 -7.48 -15.04 5.53
C SER A 295 -7.22 -14.79 7.02
N ASP A 296 -7.10 -15.85 7.81
CA ASP A 296 -6.80 -15.76 9.24
C ASP A 296 -5.40 -15.20 9.48
N ALA A 297 -4.41 -15.64 8.69
CA ALA A 297 -3.05 -15.10 8.72
C ALA A 297 -3.01 -13.60 8.41
N LYS A 298 -3.73 -13.16 7.37
CA LYS A 298 -3.86 -11.73 7.03
C LYS A 298 -4.52 -10.92 8.14
N LYS A 299 -5.57 -11.46 8.77
CA LYS A 299 -6.26 -10.79 9.88
C LYS A 299 -5.36 -10.65 11.11
N ALA A 300 -4.65 -11.72 11.49
CA ALA A 300 -3.67 -11.70 12.57
C ALA A 300 -2.55 -10.69 12.28
N TYR A 301 -2.04 -10.68 11.05
CA TYR A 301 -1.02 -9.74 10.63
C TYR A 301 -1.50 -8.28 10.69
N ARG A 302 -2.73 -7.96 10.28
CA ARG A 302 -3.30 -6.61 10.44
C ARG A 302 -3.37 -6.17 11.91
N GLN A 303 -3.70 -7.08 12.83
CA GLN A 303 -3.68 -6.79 14.27
C GLN A 303 -2.26 -6.53 14.78
N ILE A 304 -1.27 -7.27 14.28
CA ILE A 304 0.15 -7.05 14.59
C ILE A 304 0.59 -5.67 14.06
N GLN A 305 0.23 -5.31 12.83
CA GLN A 305 0.54 -3.98 12.27
C GLN A 305 -0.04 -2.86 13.14
N GLU A 306 -1.28 -3.01 13.62
CA GLU A 306 -1.88 -2.03 14.50
C GLU A 306 -1.21 -1.96 15.88
N GLY A 307 -0.84 -3.11 16.44
CA GLY A 307 -0.03 -3.18 17.66
C GLY A 307 1.31 -2.47 17.52
N LEU A 308 2.00 -2.66 16.39
CA LEU A 308 3.27 -2.01 16.07
C LEU A 308 3.11 -0.48 15.96
N ARG A 309 2.04 0.02 15.33
CA ARG A 309 1.76 1.47 15.28
C ARG A 309 1.58 2.06 16.68
N LYS A 310 0.79 1.40 17.54
CA LYS A 310 0.60 1.84 18.93
C LYS A 310 1.90 1.82 19.74
N LEU A 311 2.74 0.81 19.56
CA LEU A 311 4.06 0.77 20.18
C LEU A 311 4.94 1.91 19.67
N ALA A 312 4.92 2.20 18.37
CA ALA A 312 5.65 3.33 17.80
C ALA A 312 5.20 4.67 18.41
N ASP A 313 3.89 4.90 18.54
CA ASP A 313 3.32 6.10 19.15
C ASP A 313 3.66 6.21 20.64
N PHE A 314 3.61 5.10 21.37
CA PHE A 314 4.02 5.05 22.77
C PHE A 314 5.49 5.46 22.95
N HIS A 315 6.40 4.87 22.15
CA HIS A 315 7.81 5.22 22.21
C HIS A 315 8.05 6.67 21.77
N ALA A 316 7.30 7.18 20.79
CA ALA A 316 7.38 8.58 20.38
C ALA A 316 7.00 9.56 21.51
N GLN A 317 5.99 9.24 22.33
CA GLN A 317 5.59 10.06 23.47
C GLN A 317 6.58 10.00 24.64
N GLN A 318 7.18 8.84 24.89
CA GLN A 318 8.10 8.63 26.02
C GLN A 318 9.50 9.17 25.74
N LYS A 319 10.06 8.77 24.59
CA LYS A 319 11.42 9.12 24.19
C LYS A 319 11.50 9.19 22.66
N PRO A 320 11.38 10.39 22.07
CA PRO A 320 11.45 10.57 20.62
C PRO A 320 12.74 10.03 19.97
N SER A 321 13.85 9.94 20.71
CA SER A 321 15.13 9.38 20.26
C SER A 321 15.22 7.85 20.34
N ASP A 322 14.17 7.14 20.80
CA ASP A 322 14.17 5.69 20.91
C ASP A 322 14.12 5.04 19.51
N PRO A 323 15.12 4.24 19.09
CA PRO A 323 15.16 3.63 17.76
C PRO A 323 13.97 2.69 17.49
N ARG A 324 13.37 2.11 18.54
CA ARG A 324 12.27 1.15 18.40
C ARG A 324 11.04 1.78 17.76
N ARG A 325 10.78 3.08 17.96
CA ARG A 325 9.63 3.75 17.33
C ARG A 325 9.69 3.68 15.81
N TYR A 326 10.89 3.85 15.24
CA TYR A 326 11.10 3.89 13.80
C TYR A 326 11.00 2.49 13.22
N ARG A 327 11.62 1.50 13.88
CA ARG A 327 11.49 0.08 13.50
C ARG A 327 10.03 -0.36 13.49
N TYR A 328 9.29 -0.15 14.58
CA TYR A 328 7.88 -0.54 14.65
C TYR A 328 7.02 0.17 13.60
N SER A 329 7.23 1.47 13.38
CA SER A 329 6.53 2.23 12.34
C SER A 329 6.81 1.68 10.95
N ARG A 330 8.07 1.37 10.62
CA ARG A 330 8.45 0.85 9.30
C ARG A 330 8.08 -0.61 9.09
N SER A 331 8.20 -1.48 10.09
CA SER A 331 7.66 -2.84 10.02
C SER A 331 6.15 -2.83 9.78
N ALA A 332 5.40 -2.00 10.50
CA ALA A 332 3.95 -1.87 10.29
C ALA A 332 3.57 -1.38 8.88
N LEU A 333 4.46 -0.63 8.22
CA LEU A 333 4.23 0.01 6.93
C LEU A 333 4.70 -0.85 5.74
N TRP A 334 5.88 -1.46 5.85
CA TRP A 334 6.58 -2.07 4.71
C TRP A 334 6.60 -3.59 4.74
N ASP A 335 6.47 -4.27 5.89
CA ASP A 335 6.70 -5.73 5.99
C ASP A 335 5.82 -6.57 5.05
N SER A 336 4.62 -6.11 4.67
CA SER A 336 3.74 -6.82 3.74
C SER A 336 3.94 -6.47 2.26
N ILE A 337 4.89 -5.60 1.93
CA ILE A 337 5.09 -5.09 0.57
C ILE A 337 6.33 -5.75 -0.04
N ASP A 338 6.10 -6.74 -0.92
CA ASP A 338 7.16 -7.50 -1.60
C ASP A 338 7.20 -7.27 -3.12
N LYS A 339 6.31 -6.42 -3.65
CA LYS A 339 6.18 -6.14 -5.08
C LYS A 339 5.98 -4.65 -5.32
N LEU A 340 6.38 -4.20 -6.51
CA LEU A 340 6.08 -2.85 -6.98
C LEU A 340 4.56 -2.62 -6.99
N PRO A 341 4.08 -1.42 -6.63
CA PRO A 341 2.69 -1.08 -6.81
C PRO A 341 2.30 -1.14 -8.30
N PRO A 342 1.02 -1.42 -8.62
CA PRO A 342 0.53 -1.42 -9.99
C PRO A 342 0.91 -0.11 -10.70
N ASN A 343 1.57 -0.25 -11.84
CA ASN A 343 2.05 0.88 -12.62
C ASN A 343 1.95 0.59 -14.12
N LYS A 344 1.85 1.67 -14.90
CA LYS A 344 1.94 1.66 -16.35
C LYS A 344 3.09 2.58 -16.75
N ASP A 345 4.12 2.04 -17.37
CA ASP A 345 5.31 2.78 -17.79
C ASP A 345 5.96 3.57 -16.64
N GLY A 346 6.05 2.96 -15.44
CA GLY A 346 6.62 3.59 -14.24
C GLY A 346 5.66 4.53 -13.49
N LYS A 347 4.47 4.80 -14.04
CA LYS A 347 3.47 5.68 -13.42
C LYS A 347 2.38 4.89 -12.69
N THR A 348 2.17 5.20 -11.40
CA THR A 348 1.16 4.56 -10.54
C THR A 348 -0.15 5.34 -10.51
N GLN A 349 -1.21 4.76 -9.94
CA GLN A 349 -2.46 5.46 -9.65
C GLN A 349 -2.46 6.13 -8.26
N LEU A 350 -1.35 6.02 -7.52
CA LEU A 350 -1.27 6.49 -6.15
C LEU A 350 -1.25 8.03 -6.10
N PRO A 351 -2.01 8.66 -5.18
CA PRO A 351 -1.98 10.11 -5.03
C PRO A 351 -0.66 10.57 -4.41
N LYS A 352 -0.14 11.70 -4.87
CA LYS A 352 1.04 12.30 -4.24
C LYS A 352 0.73 12.81 -2.82
N PRO A 353 1.76 12.94 -1.97
CA PRO A 353 1.61 13.57 -0.66
C PRO A 353 1.00 14.98 -0.75
N PRO A 354 0.14 15.40 0.20
CA PRO A 354 -0.53 16.69 0.14
C PRO A 354 0.45 17.88 0.20
N ALA A 355 0.45 18.73 -0.83
CA ALA A 355 1.40 19.85 -0.96
C ALA A 355 1.37 20.82 0.23
N ASP A 356 0.20 21.12 0.79
CA ASP A 356 0.07 21.99 1.97
C ASP A 356 0.81 21.42 3.19
N LYS A 357 0.77 20.09 3.38
CA LYS A 357 1.49 19.42 4.46
C LYS A 357 3.00 19.43 4.21
N LEU A 358 3.42 19.18 2.97
CA LEU A 358 4.83 19.23 2.59
C LEU A 358 5.43 20.63 2.84
N LYS A 359 4.70 21.68 2.44
CA LYS A 359 5.11 23.06 2.68
C LYS A 359 5.27 23.36 4.16
N LYS A 360 4.27 22.99 4.99
CA LYS A 360 4.35 23.20 6.44
C LYS A 360 5.56 22.51 7.08
N LEU A 361 5.87 21.29 6.65
CA LEU A 361 7.05 20.56 7.14
C LEU A 361 8.37 21.21 6.70
N SER A 362 8.43 21.72 5.47
CA SER A 362 9.57 22.50 4.98
C SER A 362 9.77 23.77 5.81
N ASP A 363 8.70 24.52 6.06
CA ASP A 363 8.74 25.76 6.85
C ASP A 363 9.25 25.49 8.29
N LEU A 364 8.79 24.39 8.92
CA LEU A 364 9.26 23.97 10.25
C LEU A 364 10.74 23.55 10.24
N PHE A 365 11.18 22.87 9.19
CA PHE A 365 12.57 22.45 9.05
C PHE A 365 13.51 23.65 8.90
N GLU A 366 13.12 24.64 8.08
CA GLU A 366 13.85 25.89 7.91
C GLU A 366 13.92 26.73 9.21
N GLN A 367 12.89 26.63 10.05
CA GLN A 367 12.85 27.26 11.37
C GLN A 367 13.71 26.53 12.42
N GLY A 368 14.25 25.35 12.12
CA GLY A 368 15.04 24.54 13.05
C GLY A 368 14.19 23.75 14.06
N GLU A 369 12.87 23.68 13.86
CA GLU A 369 11.93 22.94 14.73
C GLU A 369 11.95 21.44 14.42
N PHE A 370 13.13 20.83 14.46
CA PHE A 370 13.38 19.48 13.95
C PHE A 370 12.58 18.39 14.68
N LEU A 371 12.33 18.54 15.98
CA LEU A 371 11.54 17.57 16.73
C LEU A 371 10.06 17.59 16.31
N GLU A 372 9.52 18.77 15.99
CA GLU A 372 8.17 18.93 15.49
C GLU A 372 8.05 18.40 14.05
N VAL A 373 9.08 18.63 13.22
CA VAL A 373 9.18 18.00 11.88
C VAL A 373 9.14 16.49 12.01
N VAL A 374 9.98 15.89 12.85
CA VAL A 374 10.00 14.44 13.08
C VAL A 374 8.61 13.94 13.51
N THR A 375 7.94 14.65 14.40
CA THR A 375 6.62 14.24 14.92
C THR A 375 5.54 14.26 13.83
N GLN A 376 5.39 15.39 13.12
CA GLN A 376 4.37 15.54 12.08
C GLN A 376 4.68 14.70 10.82
N ALA A 377 5.95 14.59 10.45
CA ALA A 377 6.38 13.81 9.30
C ALA A 377 6.25 12.30 9.57
N GLU A 378 6.60 11.79 10.75
CA GLU A 378 6.40 10.38 11.09
C GLU A 378 4.92 9.98 11.10
N SER A 379 4.05 10.83 11.67
CA SER A 379 2.60 10.60 11.64
C SER A 379 2.05 10.50 10.21
N SER A 380 2.64 11.26 9.29
CA SER A 380 2.29 11.24 7.87
C SER A 380 2.91 10.04 7.13
N ALA A 381 4.19 9.73 7.40
CA ALA A 381 4.93 8.63 6.79
C ALA A 381 4.34 7.27 7.14
N ALA A 382 3.81 7.09 8.35
CA ALA A 382 3.14 5.87 8.80
C ALA A 382 1.92 5.46 7.93
N LYS A 383 1.45 6.35 7.05
CA LYS A 383 0.33 6.13 6.13
C LYS A 383 0.73 6.25 4.64
N MET A 384 1.98 6.58 4.35
CA MET A 384 2.46 6.87 3.00
C MET A 384 3.72 6.02 2.70
N PRO A 385 3.55 4.74 2.33
CA PRO A 385 4.66 3.79 2.18
C PRO A 385 5.71 4.18 1.15
N TYR A 386 5.34 5.02 0.17
CA TYR A 386 6.21 5.42 -0.94
C TYR A 386 6.65 6.90 -0.88
N TRP A 387 6.47 7.57 0.26
CA TRP A 387 6.91 8.95 0.44
C TRP A 387 8.37 9.00 0.93
N PHE A 388 9.29 8.72 0.02
CA PHE A 388 10.72 8.66 0.32
C PHE A 388 11.32 10.04 0.64
N ASP A 389 10.84 11.10 -0.01
CA ASP A 389 11.26 12.47 0.28
C ASP A 389 10.96 12.87 1.73
N GLY A 390 9.80 12.43 2.26
CA GLY A 390 9.45 12.62 3.67
C GLY A 390 10.35 11.84 4.61
N THR A 391 10.75 10.63 4.21
CA THR A 391 11.69 9.83 5.00
C THR A 391 13.07 10.49 5.05
N ARG A 392 13.56 11.07 3.94
CA ARG A 392 14.78 11.89 3.92
C ARG A 392 14.68 13.09 4.86
N LEU A 393 13.56 13.80 4.84
CA LEU A 393 13.32 14.93 5.73
C LEU A 393 13.40 14.53 7.21
N ILE A 394 12.82 13.37 7.57
CA ILE A 394 12.88 12.84 8.92
C ILE A 394 14.33 12.51 9.31
N VAL A 395 15.07 11.80 8.45
CA VAL A 395 16.48 11.47 8.72
C VAL A 395 17.33 12.72 8.92
N ASN A 396 17.18 13.72 8.05
CA ASN A 396 17.89 14.99 8.18
C ASN A 396 17.54 15.73 9.49
N SER A 397 16.28 15.64 9.92
CA SER A 397 15.84 16.23 11.19
C SER A 397 16.43 15.49 12.39
N LEU A 398 16.52 14.15 12.34
CA LEU A 398 17.18 13.35 13.38
C LEU A 398 18.66 13.66 13.47
N GLU A 399 19.33 13.84 12.34
CA GLU A 399 20.73 14.24 12.29
C GLU A 399 20.94 15.63 12.90
N ALA A 400 20.07 16.59 12.58
CA ALA A 400 20.14 17.95 13.13
C ALA A 400 19.87 18.01 14.65
N LEU A 401 19.11 17.05 15.20
CA LEU A 401 18.92 16.90 16.64
C LEU A 401 20.14 16.33 17.38
N GLY A 402 21.16 15.85 16.64
CA GLY A 402 22.48 15.49 17.16
C GLY A 402 22.59 14.07 17.72
N ALA A 403 23.67 13.82 18.46
CA ALA A 403 24.13 12.48 18.83
C ALA A 403 23.11 11.62 19.60
N GLU A 404 22.17 12.24 20.33
CA GLU A 404 21.12 11.51 21.03
C GLU A 404 20.21 10.74 20.06
N TYR A 405 19.99 11.28 18.86
CA TYR A 405 19.10 10.72 17.83
C TYR A 405 19.85 9.87 16.81
N GLN A 406 21.16 9.67 16.95
CA GLN A 406 21.96 8.89 16.01
C GLN A 406 21.43 7.47 15.85
N LYS A 407 21.16 6.78 16.95
CA LYS A 407 20.60 5.41 16.91
C LYS A 407 19.23 5.35 16.24
N ALA A 408 18.42 6.39 16.40
CA ALA A 408 17.11 6.51 15.75
C ALA A 408 17.26 6.70 14.23
N LYS A 409 18.19 7.57 13.81
CA LYS A 409 18.57 7.75 12.41
C LYS A 409 19.03 6.41 11.79
N ASP A 410 19.96 5.72 12.45
CA ASP A 410 20.53 4.47 11.94
C ASP A 410 19.45 3.40 11.77
N ALA A 411 18.56 3.26 12.77
CA ALA A 411 17.44 2.32 12.70
C ALA A 411 16.49 2.63 11.53
N LEU A 412 16.18 3.91 11.28
CA LEU A 412 15.31 4.30 10.17
C LEU A 412 15.97 4.02 8.80
N LEU A 413 17.27 4.27 8.67
CA LEU A 413 18.04 4.00 7.46
C LEU A 413 18.15 2.50 7.15
N GLU A 414 18.31 1.67 8.19
CA GLU A 414 18.35 0.21 8.08
C GLU A 414 17.04 -0.34 7.49
N GLU A 415 15.90 0.09 8.04
CA GLU A 415 14.57 -0.30 7.55
C GLU A 415 14.31 0.17 6.12
N LEU A 416 14.70 1.42 5.80
CA LEU A 416 14.54 1.99 4.46
C LEU A 416 15.36 1.24 3.42
N THR A 417 16.62 0.91 3.76
CA THR A 417 17.52 0.15 2.90
C THR A 417 16.99 -1.26 2.67
N GLY A 418 16.52 -1.93 3.74
CA GLY A 418 15.91 -3.25 3.64
C GLY A 418 14.68 -3.27 2.73
N PHE A 419 13.83 -2.25 2.82
CA PHE A 419 12.66 -2.13 1.95
C PHE A 419 13.03 -1.91 0.48
N ILE A 420 13.96 -1.00 0.18
CA ILE A 420 14.38 -0.74 -1.21
C ILE A 420 15.05 -1.97 -1.83
N ASN A 421 15.87 -2.70 -1.07
CA ASN A 421 16.50 -3.93 -1.55
C ASN A 421 15.47 -5.04 -1.82
N ARG A 422 14.41 -5.10 -1.01
CA ARG A 422 13.33 -6.07 -1.18
C ARG A 422 12.43 -5.77 -2.38
N VAL A 423 12.20 -4.48 -2.66
CA VAL A 423 11.37 -4.04 -3.79
C VAL A 423 12.21 -3.21 -4.77
N PRO A 424 13.07 -3.87 -5.58
CA PRO A 424 13.94 -3.17 -6.52
C PRO A 424 13.14 -2.37 -7.55
N LYS A 425 13.72 -1.24 -8.00
CA LYS A 425 13.10 -0.25 -8.90
C LYS A 425 11.95 0.58 -8.31
N ILE A 426 11.65 0.45 -7.01
CA ILE A 426 10.59 1.25 -6.36
C ILE A 426 10.85 2.76 -6.47
N LEU A 427 12.12 3.17 -6.51
CA LEU A 427 12.55 4.57 -6.63
C LEU A 427 12.37 5.15 -8.04
N GLU A 428 12.14 4.31 -9.05
CA GLU A 428 11.89 4.73 -10.44
C GLU A 428 10.42 5.10 -10.69
N LEU A 429 9.54 4.79 -9.74
CA LEU A 429 8.10 4.99 -9.89
C LEU A 429 7.66 6.42 -9.60
N GLN A 430 6.50 6.76 -10.15
CA GLN A 430 5.86 8.06 -10.05
C GLN A 430 4.42 7.95 -9.55
N TYR A 431 3.95 8.98 -8.87
CA TYR A 431 2.54 9.18 -8.51
C TYR A 431 1.66 9.43 -9.74
N SER A 432 0.35 9.45 -9.54
CA SER A 432 -0.66 9.65 -10.60
C SER A 432 -0.54 10.97 -11.35
N ASP A 433 0.11 11.98 -10.77
CA ASP A 433 0.39 13.27 -11.40
C ASP A 433 1.76 13.35 -12.09
N GLY A 434 2.57 12.29 -12.04
CA GLY A 434 3.92 12.24 -12.61
C GLY A 434 5.02 12.73 -11.65
N THR A 435 4.67 13.15 -10.43
CA THR A 435 5.69 13.42 -9.40
C THR A 435 6.41 12.11 -9.07
N PRO A 436 7.75 12.06 -9.04
CA PRO A 436 8.46 10.84 -8.66
C PRO A 436 8.26 10.51 -7.18
N PHE A 437 8.35 9.23 -6.82
CA PHE A 437 8.31 8.79 -5.42
C PHE A 437 9.51 9.31 -4.60
N ALA A 438 10.64 9.47 -5.29
CA ALA A 438 11.85 10.09 -4.78
C ALA A 438 12.33 11.14 -5.78
N ASP A 439 12.45 12.39 -5.35
CA ASP A 439 13.09 13.43 -6.16
C ASP A 439 14.59 13.11 -6.41
N ASP A 440 15.22 13.85 -7.33
CA ASP A 440 16.61 13.57 -7.71
C ASP A 440 17.58 13.75 -6.52
N GLN A 441 17.26 14.66 -5.60
CA GLN A 441 18.05 14.88 -4.38
C GLN A 441 17.89 13.71 -3.40
N THR A 442 16.69 13.13 -3.27
CA THR A 442 16.40 11.94 -2.49
C THR A 442 17.05 10.72 -3.09
N ARG A 443 17.05 10.57 -4.42
CA ARG A 443 17.76 9.46 -5.09
C ARG A 443 19.28 9.55 -4.90
N PHE A 444 19.86 10.75 -5.02
CA PHE A 444 21.28 10.97 -4.75
C PHE A 444 21.63 10.75 -3.27
N TRP A 445 20.78 11.23 -2.36
CA TRP A 445 20.94 10.99 -0.93
C TRP A 445 20.85 9.51 -0.61
N LEU A 446 19.86 8.79 -1.15
CA LEU A 446 19.71 7.35 -0.99
C LEU A 446 20.89 6.59 -1.59
N SER A 447 21.38 6.94 -2.78
CA SER A 447 22.57 6.28 -3.32
C SER A 447 23.78 6.51 -2.43
N THR A 448 23.91 7.68 -1.81
CA THR A 448 24.95 7.96 -0.82
C THR A 448 24.74 7.13 0.45
N GLN A 449 23.52 7.12 1.02
CA GLN A 449 23.17 6.37 2.23
C GLN A 449 23.17 4.86 2.03
N MET A 450 22.88 4.35 0.83
CA MET A 450 22.87 2.93 0.46
C MET A 450 24.22 2.48 -0.13
N ASN A 451 25.09 3.39 -0.54
CA ASN A 451 26.51 3.06 -0.68
C ASN A 451 27.19 3.06 0.69
N GLN A 452 26.72 3.91 1.62
CA GLN A 452 27.04 3.86 3.05
C GLN A 452 26.26 2.75 3.80
N GLY A 453 25.17 2.20 3.23
CA GLY A 453 24.17 1.31 3.87
C GLY A 453 23.95 -0.03 3.15
N GLY A 454 24.54 -0.18 1.97
CA GLY A 454 25.11 -1.43 1.49
C GLY A 454 26.34 -1.83 2.32
N ALA A 455 26.75 -0.93 3.21
CA ALA A 455 27.49 -1.24 4.41
C ALA A 455 26.56 -1.29 5.64
N SER A 456 25.29 -1.70 5.61
CA SER A 456 24.50 -1.97 6.84
C SER A 456 23.82 -3.35 6.89
N GLY A 457 24.01 -4.18 5.88
CA GLY A 457 24.22 -5.63 6.06
C GLY A 457 25.71 -5.99 6.20
N GLY A 458 26.56 -4.98 6.32
CA GLY A 458 28.02 -5.05 6.34
C GLY A 458 28.66 -3.81 6.94
N THR A 459 28.05 -3.17 7.95
CA THR A 459 28.71 -2.08 8.71
C THR A 459 29.80 -2.63 9.62
N ASP A 460 29.84 -3.95 9.76
CA ASP A 460 31.08 -4.59 10.12
C ASP A 460 31.99 -4.70 8.90
N ALA A 461 31.64 -5.36 7.79
CA ALA A 461 32.64 -5.69 6.75
C ALA A 461 33.07 -4.60 5.77
N GLY A 462 32.24 -3.62 5.40
CA GLY A 462 32.60 -2.54 4.47
C GLY A 462 33.43 -1.45 5.14
N ASP A 463 33.06 -1.08 6.36
CA ASP A 463 33.84 -0.23 7.26
C ASP A 463 35.07 -0.98 7.79
N LYS A 464 34.96 -2.26 8.17
CA LYS A 464 36.16 -3.06 8.47
C LYS A 464 37.04 -3.26 7.25
N LEU A 465 36.52 -3.49 6.05
CA LEU A 465 37.38 -3.67 4.89
C LEU A 465 38.10 -2.37 4.55
N SER A 466 37.44 -1.21 4.64
CA SER A 466 38.11 0.08 4.45
C SER A 466 39.12 0.36 5.58
N GLU A 467 38.80 0.06 6.83
CA GLU A 467 39.71 0.16 7.99
C GLU A 467 40.91 -0.79 7.87
N VAL A 468 40.66 -2.06 7.57
CA VAL A 468 41.67 -3.11 7.37
C VAL A 468 42.50 -2.80 6.13
N THR A 469 41.92 -2.26 5.06
CA THR A 469 42.66 -1.80 3.88
C THR A 469 43.54 -0.61 4.25
N ALA A 470 43.04 0.37 4.99
CA ALA A 470 43.83 1.51 5.46
C ALA A 470 44.94 1.08 6.42
N GLU A 471 44.72 0.07 7.26
CA GLU A 471 45.75 -0.51 8.12
C GLU A 471 46.78 -1.30 7.31
N ALA A 472 46.34 -2.09 6.34
CA ALA A 472 47.21 -2.82 5.41
C ALA A 472 48.07 -1.84 4.57
N GLU A 473 47.50 -0.73 4.12
CA GLU A 473 48.23 0.36 3.45
C GLU A 473 49.30 0.96 4.36
N LYS A 474 49.00 1.22 5.63
CA LYS A 474 49.99 1.69 6.61
C LYS A 474 51.10 0.67 6.84
N LEU A 475 50.76 -0.61 6.98
CA LEU A 475 51.73 -1.70 7.12
C LEU A 475 52.63 -1.79 5.88
N ALA A 476 52.05 -1.77 4.68
CA ALA A 476 52.79 -1.78 3.42
C ALA A 476 53.70 -0.55 3.29
N ALA A 477 53.21 0.65 3.61
CA ALA A 477 54.00 1.88 3.62
C ALA A 477 55.16 1.85 4.63
N SER A 478 55.05 1.07 5.71
CA SER A 478 56.12 0.82 6.66
C SER A 478 57.11 -0.28 6.23
N GLY A 479 56.98 -0.81 5.01
CA GLY A 479 57.82 -1.88 4.44
C GLY A 479 57.36 -3.30 4.80
N LYS A 480 56.19 -3.47 5.42
CA LYS A 480 55.65 -4.76 5.87
C LYS A 480 54.55 -5.29 4.94
N LEU A 481 54.89 -5.48 3.67
CA LEU A 481 53.92 -5.91 2.65
C LEU A 481 53.29 -7.29 2.95
N GLN A 482 54.07 -8.25 3.46
CA GLN A 482 53.56 -9.59 3.77
C GLN A 482 52.54 -9.58 4.92
N ASP A 483 52.78 -8.76 5.94
CA ASP A 483 51.85 -8.58 7.06
C ASP A 483 50.55 -7.91 6.56
N ALA A 484 50.67 -6.90 5.69
CA ALA A 484 49.54 -6.24 5.05
C ALA A 484 48.67 -7.21 4.21
N LEU A 485 49.30 -8.10 3.45
CA LEU A 485 48.59 -9.09 2.64
C LEU A 485 47.97 -10.20 3.49
N THR A 486 48.61 -10.59 4.60
CA THR A 486 48.06 -11.55 5.57
C THR A 486 46.82 -10.98 6.24
N LEU A 487 46.89 -9.72 6.66
CA LEU A 487 45.77 -8.98 7.24
C LEU A 487 44.55 -8.98 6.29
N LEU A 488 44.76 -8.75 4.99
CA LEU A 488 43.69 -8.74 3.99
C LEU A 488 43.17 -10.13 3.60
N ASN A 489 44.05 -11.12 3.41
CA ASN A 489 43.66 -12.41 2.80
C ASN A 489 43.37 -13.52 3.82
N SER A 490 43.86 -13.39 5.05
CA SER A 490 43.75 -14.43 6.10
C SER A 490 43.02 -13.93 7.33
N ASP A 491 43.31 -12.71 7.80
CA ASP A 491 42.72 -12.20 9.05
C ASP A 491 41.36 -11.55 8.82
N PHE A 492 41.13 -10.98 7.64
CA PHE A 492 39.82 -10.48 7.23
C PHE A 492 38.94 -11.63 6.71
N ASN A 493 37.76 -11.80 7.32
CA ASN A 493 36.77 -12.78 6.90
C ASN A 493 35.71 -12.13 5.98
N PRO A 494 35.81 -12.27 4.65
CA PRO A 494 34.87 -11.64 3.73
C PRO A 494 33.46 -12.24 3.89
N LEU A 495 32.45 -11.38 4.03
CA LEU A 495 31.08 -11.81 4.35
C LEU A 495 30.29 -12.27 3.11
N ASN A 496 30.69 -11.81 1.93
CA ASN A 496 30.02 -12.11 0.66
C ASN A 496 31.05 -12.20 -0.49
N GLU A 497 30.60 -12.66 -1.66
CA GLU A 497 31.47 -12.77 -2.83
C GLU A 497 32.07 -11.42 -3.22
N ARG A 498 31.30 -10.32 -3.19
CA ARG A 498 31.77 -8.97 -3.52
C ARG A 498 32.96 -8.54 -2.65
N ASP A 499 32.94 -8.82 -1.35
CA ASP A 499 34.04 -8.52 -0.43
C ASP A 499 35.29 -9.34 -0.76
N LYS A 500 35.14 -10.60 -1.21
CA LYS A 500 36.28 -11.41 -1.69
C LYS A 500 36.96 -10.74 -2.88
N TYR A 501 36.19 -10.24 -3.84
CA TYR A 501 36.73 -9.53 -5.01
C TYR A 501 37.41 -8.20 -4.61
N ARG A 502 36.83 -7.46 -3.66
CA ARG A 502 37.43 -6.21 -3.12
C ARG A 502 38.73 -6.45 -2.38
N VAL A 503 38.81 -7.49 -1.54
CA VAL A 503 40.05 -7.92 -0.88
C VAL A 503 41.15 -8.25 -1.90
N LYS A 504 40.78 -8.93 -3.01
CA LYS A 504 41.73 -9.23 -4.09
C LYS A 504 42.20 -7.99 -4.83
N LEU A 505 41.31 -7.02 -5.08
CA LEU A 505 41.70 -5.74 -5.69
C LEU A 505 42.63 -4.94 -4.77
N ALA A 506 42.29 -4.81 -3.48
CA ALA A 506 43.14 -4.13 -2.49
C ALA A 506 44.51 -4.80 -2.36
N SER A 507 44.55 -6.15 -2.35
CA SER A 507 45.81 -6.90 -2.37
C SER A 507 46.64 -6.60 -3.61
N ALA A 508 46.02 -6.59 -4.79
CA ALA A 508 46.69 -6.28 -6.05
C ALA A 508 47.24 -4.84 -6.08
N GLU A 509 46.50 -3.90 -5.51
CA GLU A 509 46.92 -2.50 -5.39
C GLU A 509 48.16 -2.36 -4.51
N LEU A 510 48.18 -3.01 -3.33
CA LEU A 510 49.36 -3.01 -2.45
C LEU A 510 50.58 -3.64 -3.10
N ILE A 511 50.40 -4.78 -3.78
CA ILE A 511 51.48 -5.49 -4.49
C ILE A 511 52.04 -4.60 -5.63
N SER A 512 51.16 -3.97 -6.41
CA SER A 512 51.54 -3.06 -7.49
C SER A 512 52.23 -1.79 -6.99
N ALA A 513 51.74 -1.22 -5.87
CA ALA A 513 52.35 -0.06 -5.22
C ALA A 513 53.74 -0.37 -4.65
N ALA A 514 53.97 -1.61 -4.19
CA ALA A 514 55.27 -2.09 -3.75
C ALA A 514 56.23 -2.45 -4.89
N GLY A 515 55.81 -2.32 -6.15
CA GLY A 515 56.64 -2.61 -7.33
C GLY A 515 56.77 -4.09 -7.69
N GLN A 516 55.99 -4.99 -7.08
CA GLN A 516 55.98 -6.42 -7.40
C GLN A 516 55.04 -6.71 -8.57
N THR A 517 55.37 -6.17 -9.74
CA THR A 517 54.52 -6.23 -10.94
C THR A 517 54.35 -7.64 -11.48
N ASP A 518 55.35 -8.50 -11.30
CA ASP A 518 55.36 -9.93 -11.63
C ASP A 518 54.23 -10.71 -10.93
N VAL A 519 53.83 -10.27 -9.73
CA VAL A 519 52.69 -10.84 -8.99
C VAL A 519 51.41 -10.06 -9.25
N ALA A 520 51.46 -8.72 -9.34
CA ALA A 520 50.29 -7.88 -9.49
C ALA A 520 49.56 -8.10 -10.83
N ILE A 521 50.30 -8.17 -11.94
CA ILE A 521 49.74 -8.31 -13.29
C ILE A 521 48.88 -9.58 -13.45
N PRO A 522 49.39 -10.80 -13.19
CA PRO A 522 48.58 -12.01 -13.36
C PRO A 522 47.38 -12.06 -12.40
N LEU A 523 47.51 -11.50 -11.19
CA LEU A 523 46.40 -11.38 -10.24
C LEU A 523 45.29 -10.48 -10.79
N LEU A 524 45.64 -9.31 -11.32
CA LEU A 524 44.70 -8.36 -11.91
C LEU A 524 44.04 -8.93 -13.17
N GLN A 525 44.80 -9.58 -14.05
CA GLN A 525 44.26 -10.24 -15.24
C GLN A 525 43.21 -11.30 -14.87
N GLN A 526 43.52 -12.18 -13.91
CA GLN A 526 42.59 -13.21 -13.48
C GLN A 526 41.37 -12.63 -12.76
N LEU A 527 41.56 -11.55 -11.98
CA LEU A 527 40.47 -10.84 -11.32
C LEU A 527 39.49 -10.27 -12.36
N ILE A 528 40.02 -9.56 -13.35
CA ILE A 528 39.24 -8.94 -14.44
C ILE A 528 38.51 -10.02 -15.25
N GLU A 529 39.20 -11.09 -15.68
CA GLU A 529 38.58 -12.17 -16.45
C GLU A 529 37.39 -12.80 -15.71
N ARG A 530 37.53 -13.00 -14.39
CA ARG A 530 36.44 -13.53 -13.55
C ARG A 530 35.28 -12.55 -13.43
N VAL A 531 35.55 -11.26 -13.27
CA VAL A 531 34.51 -10.24 -13.17
C VAL A 531 33.78 -10.08 -14.51
N GLU A 532 34.48 -10.14 -15.64
CA GLU A 532 33.86 -10.08 -16.98
C GLU A 532 33.00 -11.30 -17.30
N LYS A 533 33.37 -12.50 -16.81
CA LYS A 533 32.57 -13.73 -16.95
C LYS A 533 31.29 -13.74 -16.10
N THR A 534 31.21 -12.84 -15.12
CA THR A 534 30.04 -12.68 -14.26
C THR A 534 29.25 -11.47 -14.79
N SER A 535 27.91 -11.49 -14.84
CA SER A 535 27.10 -10.33 -15.28
C SER A 535 27.14 -9.13 -14.30
N VAL A 536 28.26 -8.95 -13.59
CA VAL A 536 28.56 -7.87 -12.63
C VAL A 536 29.26 -6.69 -13.33
N SER A 537 29.91 -6.93 -14.47
CA SER A 537 30.66 -5.93 -15.24
C SER A 537 29.80 -4.79 -15.80
N GLU A 538 28.50 -5.01 -16.01
CA GLU A 538 27.55 -3.97 -16.44
C GLU A 538 27.00 -3.12 -15.27
N TRP A 539 27.22 -3.53 -14.01
CA TRP A 539 26.63 -2.90 -12.81
C TRP A 539 27.65 -2.33 -11.82
N GLU A 540 28.93 -2.72 -11.88
CA GLU A 540 30.03 -2.13 -11.09
C GLU A 540 31.18 -1.60 -11.97
N SER A 541 30.88 -0.65 -12.86
CA SER A 541 31.85 -0.04 -13.79
C SER A 541 33.09 0.52 -13.09
N ASP A 542 32.92 1.11 -11.90
CA ASP A 542 34.00 1.78 -11.16
C ASP A 542 35.04 0.78 -10.61
N PHE A 543 34.59 -0.39 -10.16
CA PHE A 543 35.49 -1.46 -9.69
C PHE A 543 36.38 -1.96 -10.82
N VAL A 544 35.76 -2.22 -11.98
CA VAL A 544 36.45 -2.73 -13.16
C VAL A 544 37.38 -1.67 -13.74
N ALA A 545 36.94 -0.40 -13.80
CA ALA A 545 37.78 0.72 -14.20
C ALA A 545 39.01 0.85 -13.29
N ARG A 546 38.85 0.74 -11.96
CA ARG A 546 39.98 0.78 -11.03
C ARG A 546 40.95 -0.38 -11.25
N ALA A 547 40.46 -1.59 -11.48
CA ALA A 547 41.30 -2.74 -11.78
C ALA A 547 42.13 -2.53 -13.06
N TYR A 548 41.53 -1.99 -14.13
CA TYR A 548 42.27 -1.64 -15.35
C TYR A 548 43.27 -0.50 -15.14
N ASP A 549 42.93 0.54 -14.39
CA ASP A 549 43.85 1.63 -14.03
C ASP A 549 45.11 1.10 -13.33
N ILE A 550 44.94 0.23 -12.33
CA ILE A 550 46.07 -0.39 -11.62
C ILE A 550 46.86 -1.30 -12.57
N LEU A 551 46.19 -2.06 -13.44
CA LEU A 551 46.84 -2.95 -14.39
C LEU A 551 47.70 -2.17 -15.40
N ILE A 552 47.20 -1.06 -15.94
CA ILE A 552 47.96 -0.20 -16.87
C ILE A 552 49.20 0.38 -16.17
N LYS A 553 49.04 0.83 -14.92
CA LYS A 553 50.16 1.32 -14.09
C LYS A 553 51.17 0.21 -13.78
N ALA A 554 50.70 -1.02 -13.52
CA ALA A 554 51.57 -2.17 -13.26
C ALA A 554 52.39 -2.54 -14.51
N TYR A 555 51.76 -2.60 -15.69
CA TYR A 555 52.48 -2.79 -16.95
C TYR A 555 53.52 -1.70 -17.19
N GLY A 556 53.18 -0.43 -16.94
CA GLY A 556 54.11 0.68 -17.12
C GLY A 556 55.29 0.69 -16.14
N ARG A 557 55.23 -0.09 -15.06
CA ARG A 557 56.32 -0.27 -14.08
C ARG A 557 57.05 -1.59 -14.21
N SER A 558 56.61 -2.47 -15.12
CA SER A 558 57.23 -3.76 -15.34
C SER A 558 58.56 -3.59 -16.08
N ASP A 559 59.61 -4.25 -15.60
CA ASP A 559 60.91 -4.31 -16.30
C ASP A 559 60.89 -5.27 -17.50
N ASP A 560 59.80 -6.03 -17.67
CA ASP A 560 59.59 -6.98 -18.75
C ASP A 560 58.99 -6.28 -19.99
N GLU A 561 59.84 -5.65 -20.81
CA GLU A 561 59.46 -5.00 -22.08
C GLU A 561 59.32 -6.02 -23.23
N ASN A 562 58.40 -6.97 -23.06
CA ASN A 562 58.06 -7.94 -24.11
C ASN A 562 56.76 -7.54 -24.82
N GLN A 563 56.61 -7.95 -26.08
CA GLN A 563 55.47 -7.60 -26.93
C GLN A 563 54.11 -7.89 -26.28
N ASP A 564 54.00 -8.99 -25.53
CA ASP A 564 52.78 -9.39 -24.82
C ASP A 564 52.38 -8.38 -23.72
N THR A 565 53.34 -7.72 -23.08
CA THR A 565 53.09 -6.70 -22.05
C THR A 565 52.62 -5.38 -22.65
N GLU A 566 53.17 -4.99 -23.80
CA GLU A 566 52.72 -3.81 -24.54
C GLU A 566 51.31 -3.99 -25.09
N GLU A 567 51.01 -5.18 -25.64
CA GLU A 567 49.69 -5.53 -26.13
C GLU A 567 48.68 -5.57 -24.98
N GLY A 568 49.02 -6.23 -23.87
CA GLY A 568 48.18 -6.27 -22.67
C GLY A 568 47.89 -4.89 -22.09
N ARG A 569 48.90 -3.99 -22.05
CA ARG A 569 48.73 -2.59 -21.60
C ARG A 569 47.81 -1.82 -22.53
N SER A 570 47.99 -1.97 -23.85
CA SER A 570 47.17 -1.32 -24.86
C SER A 570 45.70 -1.75 -24.77
N ASP A 571 45.45 -3.04 -24.59
CA ASP A 571 44.09 -3.58 -24.47
C ASP A 571 43.42 -3.16 -23.16
N ALA A 572 44.15 -3.16 -22.04
CA ALA A 572 43.68 -2.62 -20.78
C ALA A 572 43.30 -1.14 -20.90
N PHE A 573 44.12 -0.34 -21.59
CA PHE A 573 43.84 1.08 -21.83
C PHE A 573 42.59 1.30 -22.69
N LYS A 574 42.41 0.53 -23.78
CA LYS A 574 41.19 0.58 -24.60
C LYS A 574 39.95 0.28 -23.76
N ARG A 575 40.04 -0.69 -22.85
CA ARG A 575 38.94 -1.06 -21.96
C ARG A 575 38.64 0.04 -20.94
N LEU A 576 39.68 0.65 -20.35
CA LEU A 576 39.50 1.78 -19.46
C LEU A 576 38.87 2.98 -20.16
N CYS A 577 39.26 3.31 -21.40
CA CYS A 577 38.63 4.37 -22.19
C CYS A 577 37.12 4.18 -22.38
N TRP A 578 36.66 2.93 -22.45
CA TRP A 578 35.24 2.61 -22.54
C TRP A 578 34.52 2.76 -21.18
N LEU A 579 35.17 2.35 -20.09
CA LEU A 579 34.56 2.30 -18.75
C LEU A 579 34.64 3.64 -18.00
N ASP A 580 35.79 4.30 -18.04
CA ASP A 580 36.07 5.56 -17.36
C ASP A 580 37.04 6.41 -18.20
N PRO A 581 36.49 7.19 -19.16
CA PRO A 581 37.31 8.07 -19.99
C PRO A 581 37.96 9.20 -19.18
N VAL A 582 37.46 9.54 -17.99
CA VAL A 582 38.05 10.58 -17.14
C VAL A 582 39.38 10.07 -16.59
N THR A 583 39.39 8.89 -15.94
CA THR A 583 40.63 8.29 -15.45
C THR A 583 41.60 7.98 -16.60
N ALA A 584 41.09 7.51 -17.75
CA ALA A 584 41.93 7.22 -18.92
C ALA A 584 42.71 8.46 -19.41
N THR A 585 42.12 9.66 -19.35
CA THR A 585 42.81 10.91 -19.76
C THR A 585 43.90 11.38 -18.79
N SER A 586 43.96 10.80 -17.59
CA SER A 586 44.92 11.15 -16.54
C SER A 586 46.14 10.21 -16.44
N LEU A 587 46.13 9.11 -17.20
CA LEU A 587 47.23 8.15 -17.34
C LEU A 587 48.28 8.64 -18.33
#